data_AF-A0AAU8UUK1-F1
#
_entry.id   AF-A0AAU8UUK1-F1
#
_cell.length_a   1.000
_cell.length_b   1.000
_cell.length_c   1.000
_cell.angle_alpha   90.00
_cell.angle_beta   90.00
_cell.angle_gamma   90.00
#
_symmetry.space_group_name_H-M   'P 1'
#
loop_
_entity.id
_entity.type
_entity.pdbx_description
1 polymer ?
#
loop_
_entity_poly.entity_id
_entity_poly.type
_entity_poly.pdbx_seq_one_letter_code
_entity_poly.pdbx_strand_id
1 'polypeptide(L)'
;MKKILLIILSSVLLWSCASNNVTLAHIMETKDINELSAYIKKYPKHKDIAFLKQKLLSLQIAANPKKAADIPKPVIKTLEEQEAEEFAKLMAQDKSGHNAKTVNVLNQMFNNDISDTNAILLVANNSDCNMILRIQGDKYYNLAVPAKGQNTLVLPQGTYKLTGSLCGATYTSTKVIQKNLSLALGTARK
;
A
#
# COMPACT_ATOMS: atom_id res chain seq x y z
N MET A 1 46.78 -23.28 -71.07
CA MET A 1 48.13 -22.92 -70.61
C MET A 1 48.03 -21.66 -69.77
N LYS A 2 48.58 -21.68 -68.54
CA LYS A 2 49.19 -20.53 -67.82
C LYS A 2 48.27 -19.30 -67.55
N LYS A 3 48.00 -18.83 -66.34
CA LYS A 3 48.74 -18.88 -65.08
C LYS A 3 47.80 -18.50 -63.92
N ILE A 4 48.00 -19.22 -62.82
CA ILE A 4 47.80 -18.83 -61.43
C ILE A 4 48.58 -17.54 -61.15
N LEU A 5 47.91 -16.45 -60.73
CA LEU A 5 48.35 -15.35 -59.84
C LEU A 5 47.27 -14.25 -59.90
N LEU A 6 46.38 -14.07 -58.93
CA LEU A 6 46.67 -13.29 -57.72
C LEU A 6 45.54 -13.56 -56.69
N ILE A 7 45.86 -14.45 -55.76
CA ILE A 7 45.13 -14.70 -54.52
C ILE A 7 45.65 -13.69 -53.49
N ILE A 8 45.17 -12.45 -53.47
CA ILE A 8 45.33 -11.54 -52.31
C ILE A 8 44.20 -10.51 -52.35
N LEU A 9 43.07 -10.80 -51.69
CA LEU A 9 42.28 -9.90 -50.81
C LEU A 9 40.91 -10.53 -50.46
N SER A 10 40.88 -11.83 -50.12
CA SER A 10 39.67 -12.51 -49.60
C SER A 10 39.72 -12.66 -48.07
N SER A 11 40.30 -11.67 -47.38
CA SER A 11 40.30 -11.63 -45.92
C SER A 11 39.39 -10.50 -45.45
N VAL A 12 38.45 -10.87 -44.58
CA VAL A 12 37.56 -10.01 -43.78
C VAL A 12 36.31 -9.47 -44.48
N LEU A 13 35.37 -10.38 -44.73
CA LEU A 13 33.96 -10.10 -44.46
C LEU A 13 33.49 -11.08 -43.37
N LEU A 14 34.09 -10.97 -42.19
CA LEU A 14 33.48 -11.52 -40.99
C LEU A 14 32.19 -10.75 -40.75
N TRP A 15 31.09 -11.49 -40.79
CA TRP A 15 29.80 -11.14 -40.24
C TRP A 15 29.94 -10.22 -39.02
N SER A 16 29.58 -8.96 -39.21
CA SER A 16 29.07 -8.15 -38.11
C SER A 16 27.56 -8.07 -38.29
N CYS A 17 26.86 -9.15 -37.95
CA CYS A 17 25.50 -9.00 -37.47
C CYS A 17 25.63 -8.31 -36.11
N ALA A 18 25.71 -6.98 -36.12
CA ALA A 18 25.38 -6.20 -34.94
C ALA A 18 23.90 -6.51 -34.63
N SER A 19 23.67 -7.46 -33.73
CA SER A 19 22.34 -7.61 -33.16
C SER A 19 22.09 -6.33 -32.36
N ASN A 20 21.20 -5.48 -32.88
CA ASN A 20 20.69 -4.29 -32.21
C ASN A 20 19.89 -4.74 -30.97
N ASN A 21 20.58 -5.18 -29.93
CA ASN A 21 19.99 -5.48 -28.64
C ASN A 21 19.78 -4.14 -27.94
N VAL A 22 18.58 -3.59 -28.12
CA VAL A 22 18.18 -2.35 -27.44
C VAL A 22 18.33 -2.55 -25.93
N THR A 23 19.18 -1.73 -25.31
CA THR A 23 19.49 -1.84 -23.88
C THR A 23 18.37 -1.25 -23.05
N LEU A 24 18.17 -1.77 -21.82
CA LEU A 24 17.17 -1.21 -20.90
C LEU A 24 17.43 0.27 -20.63
N ALA A 25 18.70 0.67 -20.48
CA ALA A 25 19.10 2.07 -20.31
C ALA A 25 18.59 2.96 -21.45
N HIS A 26 18.70 2.50 -22.70
CA HIS A 26 18.18 3.22 -23.86
C HIS A 26 16.65 3.35 -23.81
N ILE A 27 15.94 2.28 -23.45
CA ILE A 27 14.48 2.28 -23.32
C ILE A 27 14.00 3.17 -22.16
N MET A 28 14.78 3.27 -21.09
CA MET A 28 14.46 4.15 -19.96
C MET A 28 14.54 5.63 -20.34
N GLU A 29 15.32 5.99 -21.37
CA GLU A 29 15.47 7.36 -21.85
C GLU A 29 14.70 7.65 -23.14
N THR A 30 14.32 6.63 -23.92
CA THR A 30 13.65 6.83 -25.23
C THR A 30 12.34 7.62 -25.12
N LYS A 31 12.10 8.48 -26.12
CA LYS A 31 10.82 9.18 -26.32
C LYS A 31 10.00 8.57 -27.46
N ASP A 32 10.54 7.55 -28.13
CA ASP A 32 9.84 6.85 -29.20
C ASP A 32 8.79 5.89 -28.60
N ILE A 33 7.52 6.21 -28.87
CA ILE A 33 6.36 5.44 -28.41
C ILE A 33 6.39 4.02 -28.99
N ASN A 34 6.80 3.86 -30.24
CA ASN A 34 6.80 2.57 -30.94
C ASN A 34 7.89 1.67 -30.38
N GLU A 35 9.08 2.22 -30.18
CA GLU A 35 10.22 1.52 -29.59
C GLU A 35 9.92 1.03 -28.16
N LEU A 36 9.39 1.93 -27.32
CA LEU A 36 8.99 1.60 -25.95
C LEU A 36 7.86 0.54 -25.94
N SER A 37 6.88 0.66 -26.84
CA SER A 37 5.78 -0.33 -26.94
C SER A 37 6.27 -1.71 -27.39
N ALA A 38 7.22 -1.78 -28.32
CA ALA A 38 7.81 -3.01 -28.81
C ALA A 38 8.62 -3.72 -27.71
N TYR A 39 9.37 -2.95 -26.92
CA TYR A 39 10.10 -3.48 -25.77
C TYR A 39 9.17 -4.06 -24.71
N ILE A 40 8.11 -3.33 -24.34
CA ILE A 40 7.10 -3.81 -23.37
C ILE A 40 6.43 -5.11 -23.83
N LYS A 41 6.14 -5.24 -25.14
CA LYS A 41 5.58 -6.45 -25.73
C LYS A 41 6.54 -7.63 -25.70
N LYS A 42 7.84 -7.38 -25.89
CA LYS A 42 8.89 -8.41 -25.89
C LYS A 42 9.23 -8.91 -24.48
N TYR A 43 9.11 -8.06 -23.45
CA TYR A 43 9.50 -8.39 -22.07
C TYR A 43 8.38 -8.14 -21.03
N PRO A 44 7.24 -8.84 -21.11
CA PRO A 44 6.06 -8.55 -20.28
C PRO A 44 6.24 -8.82 -18.77
N LYS A 45 7.25 -9.62 -18.38
CA LYS A 45 7.56 -9.97 -16.98
C LYS A 45 8.79 -9.25 -16.42
N HIS A 46 9.29 -8.22 -17.11
CA HIS A 46 10.45 -7.45 -16.65
C HIS A 46 10.13 -6.70 -15.34
N LYS A 47 11.13 -6.57 -14.45
CA LYS A 47 10.95 -5.90 -13.14
C LYS A 47 10.38 -4.48 -13.29
N ASP A 48 10.85 -3.74 -14.27
CA ASP A 48 10.47 -2.33 -14.51
C ASP A 48 9.29 -2.16 -15.47
N ILE A 49 8.58 -3.24 -15.82
CA ILE A 49 7.50 -3.20 -16.83
C ILE A 49 6.34 -2.28 -16.43
N ALA A 50 6.06 -2.15 -15.13
CA ALA A 50 5.02 -1.26 -14.62
C ALA A 50 5.36 0.21 -14.89
N PHE A 51 6.61 0.60 -14.61
CA PHE A 51 7.12 1.94 -14.89
C PHE A 51 7.14 2.22 -16.40
N LEU A 52 7.62 1.28 -17.22
CA LEU A 52 7.66 1.45 -18.68
C LEU A 52 6.26 1.59 -19.29
N LYS A 53 5.26 0.85 -18.78
CA LYS A 53 3.85 1.02 -19.16
C LYS A 53 3.32 2.41 -18.80
N GLN A 54 3.64 2.90 -17.60
CA GLN A 54 3.25 4.24 -17.17
C GLN A 54 3.88 5.34 -18.05
N LYS A 55 5.16 5.20 -18.40
CA LYS A 55 5.86 6.09 -19.34
C LYS A 55 5.28 6.04 -20.75
N LEU A 56 4.89 4.86 -21.25
CA LEU A 56 4.25 4.73 -22.55
C LEU A 56 2.93 5.50 -22.60
N LEU A 57 2.13 5.39 -21.54
CA LEU A 57 0.86 6.11 -21.42
C LEU A 57 1.06 7.63 -21.40
N SER A 58 2.05 8.14 -20.65
CA SER A 58 2.32 9.58 -20.61
C SER A 58 2.77 10.14 -21.97
N LEU A 59 3.60 9.40 -22.72
CA LEU A 59 4.01 9.78 -24.07
C LEU A 59 2.84 9.77 -25.06
N GLN A 60 1.94 8.77 -24.98
CA GLN A 60 0.74 8.69 -25.83
C GLN A 60 -0.25 9.83 -25.58
N ILE A 61 -0.41 10.25 -24.32
CA ILE A 61 -1.25 11.38 -23.92
C ILE A 61 -0.63 12.70 -24.42
N ALA A 62 0.68 12.88 -24.25
CA ALA A 62 1.39 14.06 -24.74
C ALA A 62 1.34 14.19 -26.27
N ALA A 63 1.41 13.06 -26.99
CA ALA A 63 1.31 13.02 -28.46
C ALA A 63 -0.12 13.25 -28.98
N ASN A 64 -1.15 12.92 -28.20
CA ASN A 64 -2.56 13.05 -28.60
C ASN A 64 -3.43 13.56 -27.44
N PRO A 65 -3.55 14.89 -27.26
CA PRO A 65 -4.32 15.47 -26.15
C PRO A 65 -5.82 15.12 -26.21
N LYS A 66 -6.36 14.73 -27.37
CA LYS A 66 -7.75 14.26 -27.52
C LYS A 66 -8.01 12.88 -26.92
N LYS A 67 -6.98 12.03 -26.73
CA LYS A 67 -7.10 10.74 -26.02
C LYS A 67 -7.07 10.91 -24.49
N ALA A 68 -6.71 12.10 -23.99
CA ALA A 68 -6.71 12.41 -22.56
C ALA A 68 -8.12 12.51 -21.95
N ALA A 69 -9.15 12.71 -22.79
CA ALA A 69 -10.54 12.83 -22.35
C ALA A 69 -11.25 11.48 -22.14
N ASP A 70 -10.84 10.44 -22.88
CA ASP A 70 -11.43 9.08 -22.81
C ASP A 70 -10.66 8.12 -21.89
N ILE A 71 -9.49 8.51 -21.41
CA ILE A 71 -8.76 7.73 -20.41
C ILE A 71 -9.32 8.12 -19.04
N PRO A 72 -9.92 7.21 -18.25
CA PRO A 72 -10.23 7.51 -16.87
C PRO A 72 -8.91 7.93 -16.21
N LYS A 73 -8.81 9.21 -15.82
CA LYS A 73 -7.70 9.70 -15.00
C LYS A 73 -7.49 8.68 -13.89
N PRO A 74 -6.26 8.19 -13.65
CA PRO A 74 -6.02 7.36 -12.48
C PRO A 74 -6.51 8.18 -11.28
N VAL A 75 -7.59 7.71 -10.65
CA VAL A 75 -8.06 8.28 -9.39
C VAL A 75 -7.03 7.84 -8.37
N ILE A 76 -5.95 8.63 -8.24
CA ILE A 76 -5.01 8.47 -7.15
C ILE A 76 -5.79 8.87 -5.92
N LYS A 77 -6.38 7.87 -5.25
CA LYS A 77 -7.09 8.11 -4.00
C LYS A 77 -6.13 8.80 -3.06
N THR A 78 -6.52 9.95 -2.52
CA THR A 78 -5.70 10.62 -1.51
C THR A 78 -5.55 9.70 -0.30
N LEU A 79 -4.52 9.91 0.51
CA LEU A 79 -4.36 9.14 1.75
C LEU A 79 -5.61 9.27 2.64
N GLU A 80 -6.23 10.46 2.64
CA GLU A 80 -7.46 10.73 3.37
C GLU A 80 -8.65 9.91 2.84
N GLU A 81 -8.80 9.79 1.52
CA GLU A 81 -9.85 8.97 0.91
C GLU A 81 -9.66 7.48 1.22
N GLN A 82 -8.40 7.00 1.23
CA GLN A 82 -8.07 5.62 1.59
C GLN A 82 -8.36 5.35 3.07
N GLU A 83 -7.97 6.24 3.97
CA GLU A 83 -8.28 6.10 5.40
C GLU A 83 -9.79 6.19 5.67
N ALA A 84 -10.52 7.04 4.95
CA ALA A 84 -11.98 7.14 5.08
C ALA A 84 -12.68 5.85 4.61
N GLU A 85 -12.23 5.24 3.51
CA GLU A 85 -12.75 3.96 3.02
C GLU A 85 -12.42 2.81 3.98
N GLU A 86 -11.18 2.74 4.49
CA GLU A 86 -10.78 1.76 5.48
C GLU A 86 -11.64 1.90 6.75
N PHE A 87 -11.85 3.13 7.22
CA PHE A 87 -12.68 3.41 8.38
C PHE A 87 -14.12 2.91 8.17
N ALA A 88 -14.73 3.24 7.03
CA ALA A 88 -16.08 2.79 6.71
C ALA A 88 -16.20 1.26 6.69
N LYS A 89 -15.21 0.56 6.12
CA LYS A 89 -15.15 -0.89 6.11
C LYS A 89 -15.03 -1.48 7.52
N LEU A 90 -14.13 -0.95 8.34
CA LEU A 90 -13.94 -1.40 9.72
C LEU A 90 -15.21 -1.18 10.56
N MET A 91 -15.89 -0.04 10.41
CA MET A 91 -17.15 0.24 11.09
C MET A 91 -18.27 -0.70 10.65
N ALA A 92 -18.35 -1.04 9.35
CA ALA A 92 -19.33 -1.99 8.84
C ALA A 92 -19.08 -3.41 9.41
N GLN A 93 -17.80 -3.84 9.45
CA GLN A 93 -17.40 -5.10 10.07
C GLN A 93 -17.76 -5.13 11.56
N ASP A 94 -17.46 -4.06 12.29
CA ASP A 94 -17.76 -3.93 13.72
C ASP A 94 -19.26 -4.01 14.00
N LYS A 95 -20.07 -3.35 13.17
CA LYS A 95 -21.53 -3.41 13.24
C LYS A 95 -22.06 -4.83 13.00
N SER A 96 -21.52 -5.53 12.00
CA SER A 96 -21.93 -6.92 11.69
C SER A 96 -21.49 -7.92 12.78
N GLY A 97 -20.36 -7.67 13.43
CA GLY A 97 -19.79 -8.50 14.50
C GLY A 97 -20.15 -8.06 15.92
N HIS A 98 -21.06 -7.08 16.09
CA HIS A 98 -21.32 -6.41 17.36
C HIS A 98 -21.68 -7.39 18.50
N ASN A 99 -22.53 -8.37 18.23
CA ASN A 99 -22.94 -9.35 19.24
C ASN A 99 -21.77 -10.23 19.70
N ALA A 100 -21.01 -10.80 18.76
CA ALA A 100 -19.86 -11.65 19.07
C ALA A 100 -18.79 -10.87 19.85
N LYS A 101 -18.54 -9.63 19.44
CA LYS A 101 -17.65 -8.71 20.15
C LYS A 101 -18.12 -8.43 21.57
N THR A 102 -19.41 -8.13 21.75
CA THR A 102 -20.00 -7.85 23.08
C THR A 102 -19.89 -9.05 24.00
N VAL A 103 -20.19 -10.26 23.50
CA VAL A 103 -20.01 -11.51 24.26
C VAL A 103 -18.55 -11.68 24.67
N ASN A 104 -17.60 -11.46 23.76
CA ASN A 104 -16.18 -11.58 24.08
C ASN A 104 -15.74 -10.59 25.16
N VAL A 105 -16.18 -9.33 25.07
CA VAL A 105 -15.89 -8.30 26.09
C VAL A 105 -16.50 -8.66 27.44
N LEU A 106 -17.75 -9.11 27.49
CA LEU A 106 -18.41 -9.50 28.74
C LEU A 106 -17.73 -10.70 29.37
N ASN A 107 -17.44 -11.74 28.57
CA ASN A 107 -16.70 -12.90 29.05
C ASN A 107 -15.34 -12.49 29.63
N GLN A 108 -14.62 -11.60 28.95
CA GLN A 108 -13.34 -11.11 29.44
C GLN A 108 -13.47 -10.26 30.71
N MET A 109 -14.52 -9.43 30.80
CA MET A 109 -14.73 -8.54 31.94
C MET A 109 -15.08 -9.29 33.22
N PHE A 110 -15.80 -10.41 33.10
CA PHE A 110 -16.19 -11.26 34.23
C PHE A 110 -15.31 -12.50 34.39
N ASN A 111 -14.24 -12.63 33.60
CA ASN A 111 -13.31 -13.74 33.74
C ASN A 111 -12.53 -13.59 35.05
N ASN A 112 -12.55 -14.63 35.88
CA ASN A 112 -11.81 -14.70 37.15
C ASN A 112 -10.64 -15.68 37.09
N ASP A 113 -10.35 -16.25 35.92
CA ASP A 113 -9.22 -17.15 35.71
C ASP A 113 -7.90 -16.39 35.77
N ILE A 114 -7.05 -16.74 36.74
CA ILE A 114 -5.73 -16.12 36.96
C ILE A 114 -4.76 -16.48 35.82
N SER A 115 -5.03 -17.56 35.08
CA SER A 115 -4.21 -17.98 33.94
C SER A 115 -4.55 -17.26 32.63
N ASP A 116 -5.64 -16.50 32.59
CA ASP A 116 -6.03 -15.75 31.40
C ASP A 116 -5.06 -14.60 31.13
N THR A 117 -4.55 -14.59 29.90
CA THR A 117 -3.57 -13.61 29.43
C THR A 117 -4.20 -12.60 28.48
N ASN A 118 -5.52 -12.44 28.46
CA ASN A 118 -6.18 -11.41 27.67
C ASN A 118 -6.46 -10.14 28.51
N ALA A 119 -6.68 -9.03 27.80
CA ALA A 119 -7.04 -7.74 28.37
C ALA A 119 -7.99 -6.98 27.43
N ILE A 120 -8.86 -6.17 28.02
CA ILE A 120 -9.76 -5.25 27.31
C ILE A 120 -9.05 -3.91 27.11
N LEU A 121 -8.94 -3.47 25.86
CA LEU A 121 -8.55 -2.11 25.51
C LEU A 121 -9.79 -1.33 25.07
N LEU A 122 -10.22 -0.38 25.90
CA LEU A 122 -11.25 0.61 25.55
C LEU A 122 -10.58 1.88 25.06
N VAL A 123 -10.97 2.37 23.88
CA VAL A 123 -10.46 3.61 23.30
C VAL A 123 -11.60 4.59 23.12
N ALA A 124 -11.51 5.74 23.77
CA ALA A 124 -12.43 6.86 23.60
C ALA A 124 -11.77 7.93 22.72
N ASN A 125 -12.49 8.37 21.68
CA ASN A 125 -12.08 9.46 20.82
C ASN A 125 -12.92 10.70 21.16
N ASN A 126 -12.31 11.62 21.90
CA ASN A 126 -12.93 12.88 22.30
C ASN A 126 -12.77 13.98 21.25
N SER A 127 -12.18 13.69 20.08
CA SER A 127 -12.04 14.66 18.99
C SER A 127 -13.30 14.76 18.12
N ASP A 128 -13.29 15.72 17.21
CA ASP A 128 -14.33 15.93 16.20
C ASP A 128 -14.07 15.12 14.90
N CYS A 129 -13.02 14.27 14.86
CA CYS A 129 -12.64 13.50 13.67
C CYS A 129 -12.70 11.99 13.92
N ASN A 130 -13.06 11.22 12.91
CA ASN A 130 -12.91 9.76 12.93
C ASN A 130 -11.43 9.39 12.95
N MET A 131 -11.09 8.25 13.57
CA MET A 131 -9.73 7.74 13.55
C MET A 131 -9.69 6.22 13.42
N ILE A 132 -8.57 5.72 12.92
CA ILE A 132 -8.19 4.31 13.00
C ILE A 132 -6.98 4.22 13.93
N LEU A 133 -7.14 3.52 15.05
CA LEU A 133 -6.02 3.17 15.91
C LEU A 133 -5.44 1.83 15.43
N ARG A 134 -4.20 1.89 14.95
CA ARG A 134 -3.41 0.72 14.54
C ARG A 134 -2.59 0.25 15.75
N ILE A 135 -2.79 -1.00 16.13
CA ILE A 135 -2.26 -1.61 17.34
C ILE A 135 -1.36 -2.76 16.88
N GLN A 136 -0.05 -2.57 17.03
CA GLN A 136 0.97 -3.51 16.56
C GLN A 136 1.68 -4.16 17.74
N GLY A 137 1.51 -5.46 17.90
CA GLY A 137 2.31 -6.32 18.77
C GLY A 137 2.66 -7.60 18.02
N ASP A 138 2.50 -8.76 18.65
CA ASP A 138 2.61 -10.06 17.97
C ASP A 138 1.56 -10.23 16.87
N LYS A 139 0.38 -9.65 17.11
CA LYS A 139 -0.72 -9.54 16.15
C LYS A 139 -1.00 -8.07 15.85
N TYR A 140 -1.59 -7.84 14.68
CA TYR A 140 -1.96 -6.51 14.20
C TYR A 140 -3.47 -6.35 14.31
N TYR A 141 -3.90 -5.21 14.85
CA TYR A 141 -5.31 -4.85 14.97
C TYR A 141 -5.54 -3.43 14.48
N ASN A 142 -6.61 -3.21 13.72
CA ASN A 142 -7.07 -1.89 13.32
C ASN A 142 -8.42 -1.64 13.99
N LEU A 143 -8.45 -0.66 14.89
CA LEU A 143 -9.66 -0.29 15.63
C LEU A 143 -10.17 1.05 15.12
N ALA A 144 -11.28 1.03 14.39
CA ALA A 144 -11.98 2.25 14.00
C ALA A 144 -12.70 2.84 15.23
N VAL A 145 -12.44 4.11 15.52
CA VAL A 145 -13.06 4.85 16.63
C VAL A 145 -13.71 6.11 16.07
N PRO A 146 -15.05 6.20 16.07
CA PRO A 146 -15.75 7.36 15.52
C PRO A 146 -15.50 8.63 16.33
N ALA A 147 -15.67 9.78 15.69
CA ALA A 147 -15.65 11.08 16.35
C ALA A 147 -16.63 11.09 17.53
N LYS A 148 -16.19 11.62 18.69
CA LYS A 148 -16.98 11.65 19.94
C LYS A 148 -17.53 10.30 20.39
N GLY A 149 -16.92 9.21 19.94
CA GLY A 149 -17.35 7.86 20.26
C GLY A 149 -16.25 7.06 20.90
N GLN A 150 -16.55 5.79 21.12
CA GLN A 150 -15.62 4.84 21.70
C GLN A 150 -15.70 3.51 20.96
N ASN A 151 -14.59 2.77 21.00
CA ASN A 151 -14.58 1.39 20.57
C ASN A 151 -13.68 0.54 21.48
N THR A 152 -13.90 -0.77 21.50
CA THR A 152 -13.19 -1.70 22.37
C THR A 152 -12.61 -2.86 21.59
N LEU A 153 -11.57 -3.50 22.13
CA LEU A 153 -10.94 -4.70 21.60
C LEU A 153 -10.42 -5.56 22.75
N VAL A 154 -10.64 -6.88 22.67
CA VAL A 154 -9.97 -7.85 23.54
C VAL A 154 -8.71 -8.33 22.82
N LEU A 155 -7.57 -8.28 23.50
CA LEU A 155 -6.26 -8.63 22.96
C LEU A 155 -5.36 -9.26 24.03
N PRO A 156 -4.36 -10.07 23.66
CA PRO A 156 -3.43 -10.66 24.62
C PRO A 156 -2.61 -9.60 25.36
N GLN A 157 -2.24 -9.85 26.60
CA GLN A 157 -1.34 -9.01 27.36
C GLN A 157 0.02 -8.95 26.65
N GLY A 158 0.63 -7.76 26.63
CA GLY A 158 1.87 -7.57 25.90
C GLY A 158 2.26 -6.12 25.71
N THR A 159 3.30 -5.91 24.91
CA THR A 159 3.77 -4.57 24.53
C THR A 159 3.30 -4.24 23.14
N TYR A 160 2.63 -3.10 22.99
CA TYR A 160 2.01 -2.68 21.74
C TYR A 160 2.48 -1.30 21.33
N LYS A 161 2.82 -1.15 20.05
CA LYS A 161 2.97 0.15 19.39
C LYS A 161 1.61 0.58 18.85
N LEU A 162 1.09 1.66 19.41
CA LEU A 162 -0.17 2.29 19.02
C LEU A 162 0.12 3.45 18.09
N THR A 163 -0.50 3.48 16.92
CA THR A 163 -0.41 4.61 15.98
C THR A 163 -1.78 4.98 15.42
N GLY A 164 -1.97 6.24 15.05
CA GLY A 164 -3.21 6.70 14.43
C GLY A 164 -3.14 8.15 14.02
N SER A 165 -4.03 8.57 13.12
CA SER A 165 -4.21 9.97 12.75
C SER A 165 -5.48 10.49 13.41
N LEU A 166 -5.40 11.63 14.09
CA LEU A 166 -6.51 12.29 14.77
C LEU A 166 -6.57 13.75 14.33
N CYS A 167 -7.53 14.09 13.47
CA CYS A 167 -7.63 15.43 12.87
C CYS A 167 -6.33 15.91 12.21
N GLY A 168 -5.62 15.00 11.51
CA GLY A 168 -4.33 15.29 10.85
C GLY A 168 -3.12 15.25 11.79
N ALA A 169 -3.32 15.16 13.11
CA ALA A 169 -2.23 14.97 14.06
C ALA A 169 -1.91 13.47 14.23
N THR A 170 -0.64 13.11 14.07
CA THR A 170 -0.18 11.73 14.28
C THR A 170 -0.04 11.43 15.76
N TYR A 171 -0.77 10.44 16.24
CA TYR A 171 -0.56 9.80 17.53
C TYR A 171 0.39 8.60 17.36
N THR A 172 1.39 8.49 18.23
CA THR A 172 2.26 7.31 18.32
C THR A 172 2.66 7.10 19.78
N SER A 173 2.46 5.90 20.30
CA SER A 173 2.85 5.55 21.67
C SER A 173 3.11 4.05 21.81
N THR A 174 4.13 3.68 22.57
CA THR A 174 4.31 2.30 23.01
C THR A 174 3.66 2.12 24.37
N LYS A 175 2.76 1.14 24.50
CA LYS A 175 2.04 0.83 25.72
C LYS A 175 2.21 -0.63 26.10
N VAL A 176 2.49 -0.87 27.37
CA VAL A 176 2.48 -2.21 27.96
C VAL A 176 1.08 -2.45 28.53
N ILE A 177 0.34 -3.40 27.96
CA ILE A 177 -1.02 -3.74 28.33
C ILE A 177 -0.97 -5.06 29.11
N GLN A 178 -0.96 -4.97 30.45
CA GLN A 178 -0.98 -6.13 31.36
C GLN A 178 -2.36 -6.35 32.00
N LYS A 179 -3.22 -5.34 31.95
CA LYS A 179 -4.57 -5.34 32.52
C LYS A 179 -5.49 -4.56 31.59
N ASN A 180 -6.79 -4.62 31.86
CA ASN A 180 -7.78 -3.80 31.18
C ASN A 180 -7.36 -2.32 31.22
N LEU A 181 -7.37 -1.66 30.07
CA LEU A 181 -6.88 -0.30 29.89
C LEU A 181 -7.95 0.54 29.18
N SER A 182 -8.19 1.73 29.72
CA SER A 182 -8.97 2.78 29.05
C SER A 182 -8.04 3.87 28.55
N LEU A 183 -8.09 4.16 27.25
CA LEU A 183 -7.33 5.20 26.59
C LEU A 183 -8.27 6.26 26.03
N ALA A 184 -8.18 7.48 26.54
CA ALA A 184 -8.88 8.64 25.98
C ALA A 184 -7.93 9.44 25.10
N LEU A 185 -8.33 9.71 23.86
CA LEU A 185 -7.57 10.48 22.87
C LEU A 185 -8.34 11.75 22.49
N GLY A 186 -7.60 12.84 22.25
CA GLY A 186 -8.17 14.16 22.00
C GLY A 186 -8.48 14.92 23.29
N THR A 187 -8.91 16.17 23.15
CA THR A 187 -9.25 17.04 24.29
C THR A 187 -10.71 16.86 24.68
N ALA A 188 -10.97 16.62 25.97
CA ALA A 188 -12.31 16.81 26.51
C ALA A 188 -12.59 18.32 26.52
N ARG A 189 -13.62 18.79 25.80
CA ARG A 189 -14.06 20.18 25.97
C ARG A 189 -14.58 20.33 27.40
N LYS A 190 -13.99 21.26 28.15
CA LYS A 190 -14.55 21.75 29.42
C LYS A 190 -15.85 22.48 29.17
#